data_AF-A0A401ZHQ6-F1
#
_entry.id   AF-A0A401ZHQ6-F1
#
_cell.length_a   1.000
_cell.length_b   1.000
_cell.length_c   1.000
_cell.angle_alpha   90.00
_cell.angle_beta   90.00
_cell.angle_gamma   90.00
#
_symmetry.space_group_name_H-M   'P 1'
#
loop_
_entity.id
_entity.type
_entity.pdbx_description
1 polymer ?
#
loop_
_entity_poly.entity_id
_entity_poly.type
_entity_poly.pdbx_seq_one_letter_code
_entity_poly.pdbx_strand_id
1 'polypeptide(L)' 'MAEEKKEELLTVREVARRLRVDDTTVRRWIKSGALEAITLPHRGKRQAYRVKRSTLDTLLGGELPEA' A
#
# COMPACT_ATOMS: atom_id res chain seq x y z
N MET A 1 15.09 -6.58 -18.39
CA MET A 1 13.88 -5.84 -18.82
C MET A 1 13.40 -5.09 -17.60
N ALA A 2 13.61 -3.77 -17.55
CA ALA A 2 13.33 -2.96 -16.37
C ALA A 2 11.83 -2.65 -16.33
N GLU A 3 11.14 -3.14 -15.30
CA GLU A 3 9.74 -2.77 -15.04
C GLU A 3 9.68 -1.26 -14.82
N GLU A 4 8.95 -0.57 -15.71
CA GLU A 4 8.48 0.79 -15.52
C GLU A 4 7.85 0.91 -14.12
N LYS A 5 8.56 1.59 -13.22
CA LYS A 5 8.12 1.90 -11.87
C LYS A 5 7.05 3.00 -11.94
N LYS A 6 5.91 2.68 -12.56
CA LYS A 6 4.69 3.49 -12.44
C LYS A 6 4.36 3.55 -10.96
N GLU A 7 4.09 4.75 -10.47
CA GLU A 7 3.63 5.00 -9.11
C GLU A 7 2.22 4.40 -8.93
N GLU A 8 2.16 3.07 -8.89
CA GLU A 8 0.93 2.32 -8.73
C GLU A 8 0.43 2.54 -7.31
N LEU A 9 -0.59 3.39 -7.22
CA LEU A 9 -1.35 3.57 -6.00
C LEU A 9 -2.34 2.41 -5.87
N LEU A 10 -2.02 1.45 -5.01
CA LEU A 10 -2.81 0.27 -4.71
C LEU A 10 -3.91 0.58 -3.69
N THR A 11 -5.05 -0.08 -3.83
CA THR A 11 -6.09 -0.07 -2.80
C THR A 11 -5.74 -1.02 -1.66
N VAL A 12 -6.39 -0.82 -0.51
CA VAL A 12 -6.28 -1.71 0.66
C VAL A 12 -6.48 -3.18 0.28
N ARG A 13 -7.46 -3.48 -0.60
CA ARG A 13 -7.77 -4.85 -1.05
C ARG A 13 -6.66 -5.47 -1.87
N GLU A 14 -6.00 -4.68 -2.70
CA GLU A 14 -4.88 -5.15 -3.52
C GLU A 14 -3.66 -5.45 -2.66
N VAL A 15 -3.37 -4.58 -1.68
CA VAL A 15 -2.32 -4.80 -0.68
C VAL A 15 -2.61 -6.06 0.14
N ALA A 16 -3.84 -6.20 0.63
CA ALA A 16 -4.30 -7.35 1.39
C ALA A 16 -4.07 -8.66 0.62
N ARG A 17 -4.45 -8.71 -0.67
CA ARG A 17 -4.21 -9.88 -1.52
C ARG A 17 -2.74 -10.21 -1.73
N ARG A 18 -1.88 -9.20 -1.96
CA ARG A 18 -0.44 -9.40 -2.18
C ARG A 18 0.27 -9.92 -0.92
N LEU A 19 -0.09 -9.37 0.24
CA LEU A 19 0.46 -9.77 1.53
C LEU A 19 -0.23 -10.99 2.14
N ARG A 20 -1.31 -11.48 1.53
CA ARG A 20 -2.20 -12.53 2.08
C ARG A 20 -2.71 -12.21 3.49
N VAL A 21 -3.01 -10.95 3.74
CA VAL A 21 -3.61 -10.47 5.00
C VAL A 21 -5.02 -9.95 4.76
N ASP A 22 -5.79 -9.74 5.83
CA ASP A 22 -7.13 -9.16 5.75
C ASP A 22 -7.08 -7.63 5.56
N ASP A 23 -8.13 -7.07 4.94
CA ASP A 23 -8.33 -5.63 4.76
C ASP A 23 -8.27 -4.85 6.08
N THR A 24 -8.76 -5.47 7.16
CA THR A 24 -8.74 -4.89 8.52
C THR A 24 -7.32 -4.80 9.07
N THR A 25 -6.47 -5.78 8.79
CA THR A 25 -5.04 -5.78 9.16
C THR A 25 -4.31 -4.65 8.45
N VAL A 26 -4.55 -4.48 7.15
CA VAL A 26 -3.96 -3.37 6.37
C VAL A 26 -4.40 -2.01 6.93
N ARG A 27 -5.70 -1.83 7.23
CA ARG A 27 -6.18 -0.59 7.88
C ARG A 27 -5.55 -0.37 9.25
N ARG A 28 -5.34 -1.44 10.02
CA ARG A 28 -4.71 -1.36 11.34
C ARG A 28 -3.25 -0.92 11.23
N TRP A 29 -2.51 -1.42 10.24
CA TRP A 29 -1.14 -0.99 9.96
C TRP A 29 -1.03 0.45 9.49
N ILE A 30 -1.99 0.91 8.68
CA ILE A 30 -2.07 2.34 8.31
C ILE A 30 -2.32 3.19 9.54
N LYS A 31 -3.26 2.78 10.40
CA LYS A 31 -3.55 3.50 11.66
C LYS A 31 -2.39 3.47 12.65
N SER A 32 -1.61 2.39 12.69
CA SER A 32 -0.45 2.26 13.57
C SER A 32 0.81 2.91 12.99
N GLY A 33 0.77 3.45 11.77
CA GLY A 33 1.93 4.02 11.09
C GLY A 33 2.93 2.99 10.56
N ALA A 34 2.60 1.69 10.58
CA ALA A 34 3.43 0.63 10.02
C ALA A 34 3.34 0.55 8.48
N LEU A 35 2.30 1.16 7.89
CA LEU A 35 2.11 1.22 6.45
C LEU A 35 1.74 2.64 6.02
N GLU A 36 2.58 3.23 5.18
CA GLU A 36 2.33 4.57 4.64
C GLU A 36 1.22 4.53 3.58
N ALA A 37 0.15 5.29 3.81
CA ALA A 37 -0.99 5.35 2.90
C ALA A 37 -1.54 6.77 2.79
N ILE A 38 -1.93 7.13 1.57
CA ILE A 38 -2.61 8.37 1.25
C ILE A 38 -4.11 8.16 1.49
N THR A 39 -4.67 8.92 2.42
CA THR A 39 -6.11 9.02 2.62
C THR A 39 -6.71 9.93 1.54
N LEU A 40 -7.62 9.43 0.73
CA LEU A 40 -8.35 10.27 -0.22
C LEU A 40 -9.56 10.91 0.47
N PRO A 41 -9.90 12.16 0.12
CA PRO A 41 -11.14 12.80 0.58
C PRO A 41 -12.35 11.96 0.12
N HIS A 42 -13.32 11.84 1.03
CA HIS A 42 -14.41 10.87 0.98
C HIS A 42 -15.23 10.95 -0.32
N ARG A 43 -15.23 9.90 -1.15
CA ARG A 43 -16.29 9.68 -2.15
C ARG A 43 -17.18 8.52 -1.70
N GLY A 44 -18.34 8.81 -1.09
CA GLY A 44 -19.40 7.82 -0.83
C GLY A 44 -19.57 7.43 0.64
N LYS A 45 -19.67 6.12 0.95
CA LYS A 45 -19.90 5.56 2.32
C LYS A 45 -18.65 4.98 3.00
N ARG A 46 -17.50 4.93 2.32
CA ARG A 46 -16.28 4.26 2.82
C ARG A 46 -15.04 5.12 2.60
N GLN A 47 -14.18 5.22 3.61
CA GLN A 47 -12.88 5.86 3.47
C GLN A 47 -11.99 5.05 2.51
N ALA A 48 -11.50 5.73 1.48
CA ALA A 48 -10.58 5.19 0.49
C ALA A 48 -9.14 5.48 0.93
N TYR A 49 -8.36 4.43 1.13
CA TYR A 49 -6.93 4.51 1.35
C TYR A 49 -6.23 4.02 0.08
N ARG A 50 -5.18 4.73 -0.32
CA ARG A 50 -4.28 4.31 -1.37
C ARG A 50 -2.88 4.16 -0.80
N VAL A 51 -2.28 3.00 -1.05
CA VAL A 51 -0.93 2.64 -0.59
C VAL A 51 -0.03 2.68 -1.82
N LYS A 52 1.13 3.33 -1.71
CA LYS A 52 2.11 3.31 -2.81
C LYS A 52 2.70 1.91 -2.93
N ARG A 53 2.78 1.39 -4.16
CA ARG A 53 3.45 0.10 -4.42
C ARG A 53 4.89 0.10 -3.91
N SER A 54 5.61 1.22 -3.98
CA SER A 54 6.98 1.33 -3.43
C SER A 54 7.05 1.06 -1.92
N THR A 55 6.10 1.57 -1.12
CA THR A 55 6.07 1.32 0.34
C THR A 55 5.84 -0.15 0.65
N LEU A 56 4.97 -0.80 -0.15
CA LEU A 56 4.72 -2.23 -0.03
C LEU A 56 5.97 -3.05 -0.39
N ASP A 57 6.67 -2.65 -1.44
CA ASP A 57 7.91 -3.28 -1.91
C ASP A 57 9.00 -3.22 -0.83
N THR A 58 9.19 -2.04 -0.21
CA THR A 58 10.11 -1.83 0.91
C THR A 58 9.78 -2.70 2.14
N LEU A 59 8.49 -2.97 2.38
CA LEU A 59 8.06 -3.84 3.48
C LEU A 59 8.24 -5.34 3.19
N LEU A 60 8.18 -5.74 1.91
CA LEU A 60 8.28 -7.13 1.47
C LEU A 60 9.73 -7.59 1.23
N GLY A 61 10.60 -6.67 0.80
CA GLY A 61 12.00 -6.95 0.50
C GLY A 61 12.88 -5.81 0.97
N GLY A 62 13.60 -6.02 2.07
CA GLY A 62 14.65 -5.11 2.54
C GLY A 62 15.90 -5.05 1.65
N GLU A 63 15.75 -5.00 0.32
CA GLU A 63 16.80 -4.83 -0.69
C GLU A 63 16.17 -4.20 -1.95
N LEU A 64 16.66 -3.13 -2.59
CA LEU A 64 17.80 -2.23 -2.42
C LEU A 64 17.38 -0.85 -2.99
N PRO A 65 17.81 0.28 -2.41
CA PRO A 65 17.87 1.51 -3.17
C PRO A 65 19.04 1.39 -4.17
N GLU A 66 18.74 1.05 -5.42
CA GLU A 66 19.53 1.54 -6.55
C GLU A 66 18.81 2.79 -7.06
N ALA A 67 19.22 3.95 -6.54
CA ALA A 67 19.23 5.27 -7.19
C ALA A 67 19.74 6.31 -6.18
#